data_AF-A0A660XYT8-F1
#
_entry.id   AF-A0A660XYT8-F1
#
_cell.length_a   1.000
_cell.length_b   1.000
_cell.length_c   1.000
_cell.angle_alpha   90.00
_cell.angle_beta   90.00
_cell.angle_gamma   90.00
#
_symmetry.space_group_name_H-M   'P 1'
#
loop_
_entity.id
_entity.type
_entity.pdbx_description
1 polymer ?
#
loop_
_entity_poly.entity_id
_entity_poly.type
_entity_poly.pdbx_seq_one_letter_code
_entity_poly.pdbx_strand_id
1 'polypeptide(L)'
;VIVAYNASFEMKFLGSELGRAGLPPPSNLVVDVLAMARRLLPGLGNYSLGRVARRLGVEHSQAHRAMGDVSATAGVFLLLLDMVRGRGINTLGQLLGFLGS
;
A
#
# COMPACT_ATOMS: atom_id res chain seq x y z
N VAL A 1 -2.48 6.03 10.94
CA VAL A 1 -1.58 5.30 10.02
C VAL A 1 -2.13 5.49 8.63
N ILE A 2 -1.30 5.84 7.65
CA ILE A 2 -1.67 5.91 6.25
C ILE A 2 -1.27 4.59 5.58
N VAL A 3 -2.14 4.05 4.73
CA VAL A 3 -1.84 2.88 3.90
C VAL A 3 -1.86 3.34 2.45
N ALA A 4 -0.80 3.06 1.72
CA ALA A 4 -0.61 3.62 0.38
C ALA A 4 0.14 2.62 -0.51
N TYR A 5 -0.13 2.65 -1.82
CA TYR A 5 0.50 1.76 -2.79
C TYR A 5 1.68 2.47 -3.45
N ASN A 6 2.90 2.17 -2.99
CA ASN A 6 4.11 2.96 -3.24
C ASN A 6 4.13 4.28 -2.44
N ALA A 7 4.08 4.10 -1.11
CA ALA A 7 4.01 5.19 -0.13
C ALA A 7 5.03 6.31 -0.36
N SER A 8 6.27 5.98 -0.75
CA SER A 8 7.30 6.99 -1.00
C SER A 8 6.92 7.99 -2.09
N PHE A 9 6.17 7.56 -3.11
CA PHE A 9 5.69 8.44 -4.18
C PHE A 9 4.45 9.23 -3.72
N GLU A 10 3.46 8.54 -3.15
CA GLU A 10 2.19 9.14 -2.73
C GLU A 10 2.38 10.20 -1.64
N MET A 11 3.25 9.94 -0.66
CA MET A 11 3.51 10.89 0.43
C MET A 11 4.27 12.14 -0.05
N LYS A 12 5.14 12.01 -1.06
CA LYS A 12 5.78 13.16 -1.70
C LYS A 12 4.77 14.02 -2.46
N PHE A 13 3.87 13.37 -3.21
CA PHE A 13 2.79 14.05 -3.91
C PHE A 13 1.87 14.78 -2.92
N LEU A 14 1.40 14.09 -1.87
CA LEU A 14 0.56 14.68 -0.83
C LEU A 14 1.25 15.85 -0.12
N GLY A 15 2.52 15.70 0.26
CA GLY A 15 3.29 16.77 0.90
C GLY A 15 3.45 18.00 0.00
N SER A 16 3.65 17.81 -1.32
CA SER A 16 3.70 18.90 -2.30
C SER A 16 2.38 19.67 -2.36
N GLU A 17 1.25 18.97 -2.44
CA GLU A 17 -0.08 19.62 -2.52
C GLU A 17 -0.48 20.29 -1.21
N LEU A 18 -0.14 19.71 -0.06
CA LEU A 18 -0.33 20.35 1.25
C LEU A 18 0.53 21.62 1.37
N GLY A 19 1.78 21.57 0.94
CA GLY A 19 2.65 22.74 0.91
C GLY A 19 2.09 23.88 0.03
N ARG A 20 1.52 23.54 -1.13
CA ARG A 20 0.82 24.51 -2.00
C ARG A 20 -0.39 25.14 -1.33
N ALA A 21 -1.09 24.38 -0.49
CA ALA A 21 -2.22 24.87 0.30
C ALA A 21 -1.80 25.60 1.60
N GLY A 22 -0.50 25.76 1.88
CA GLY A 22 0.00 26.37 3.12
C GLY A 22 -0.18 25.48 4.36
N LEU A 23 -0.36 24.18 4.16
CA LEU A 23 -0.58 23.19 5.22
C LEU A 23 0.73 22.44 5.55
N PRO A 24 0.89 21.95 6.79
CA PRO A 24 2.06 21.18 7.18
C PRO A 24 2.13 19.83 6.45
N PRO A 25 3.33 19.24 6.30
CA PRO A 25 3.46 17.90 5.75
C PRO A 25 2.80 16.85 6.65
N PRO A 26 2.38 15.72 6.09
CA PRO A 26 1.76 14.65 6.85
C PRO A 26 2.78 14.01 7.82
N SER A 27 2.38 13.84 9.08
CA SER A 27 3.21 13.29 10.17
C SER A 27 2.86 11.84 10.54
N ASN A 28 1.95 11.22 9.80
CA ASN A 28 1.46 9.88 10.10
C ASN A 28 2.50 8.79 9.77
N LEU A 29 2.53 7.72 10.57
CA LEU A 29 3.17 6.47 10.14
C LEU A 29 2.51 5.94 8.86
N VAL A 30 3.32 5.39 7.97
CA VAL A 30 2.88 4.92 6.65
C VAL A 30 3.23 3.46 6.45
N VAL A 31 2.29 2.69 5.92
CA VAL A 31 2.49 1.30 5.49
C VAL A 31 2.49 1.25 3.96
N ASP A 32 3.56 0.71 3.39
CA ASP A 32 3.70 0.55 1.95
C ASP A 32 3.21 -0.82 1.48
N VAL A 33 2.06 -0.84 0.81
CA VAL A 33 1.44 -2.05 0.26
C VAL A 33 2.31 -2.66 -0.86
N LEU A 34 3.08 -1.85 -1.59
CA LEU A 34 4.01 -2.35 -2.60
C LEU A 34 5.14 -3.16 -1.96
N ALA A 35 5.68 -2.69 -0.83
CA ALA A 35 6.71 -3.42 -0.08
C ALA A 35 6.16 -4.75 0.46
N MET A 36 4.93 -4.74 1.00
CA MET A 36 4.23 -5.97 1.40
C MET A 36 4.09 -6.95 0.23
N ALA A 37 3.61 -6.48 -0.92
CA ALA A 37 3.41 -7.32 -2.11
C ALA A 37 4.72 -7.96 -2.60
N ARG A 38 5.81 -7.18 -2.67
CA ARG A 38 7.15 -7.69 -3.06
C ARG A 38 7.65 -8.80 -2.16
N ARG A 39 7.37 -8.72 -0.87
CA ARG A 39 7.87 -9.67 0.13
C ARG A 39 6.99 -10.91 0.27
N LEU A 40 5.68 -10.77 0.03
CA LEU A 40 4.70 -11.83 0.21
C LEU A 40 4.34 -12.59 -1.08
N LEU A 41 4.53 -11.96 -2.24
CA LEU A 41 4.22 -12.53 -3.55
C LEU A 41 5.47 -12.59 -4.45
N PRO A 42 6.52 -13.35 -4.05
CA PRO A 42 7.74 -13.44 -4.83
C PRO A 42 7.47 -14.02 -6.23
N GLY A 43 8.30 -13.61 -7.21
CA GLY A 43 8.24 -14.14 -8.57
C GLY A 43 7.28 -13.42 -9.52
N LEU A 44 6.63 -12.33 -9.11
CA LEU A 44 5.88 -11.49 -10.06
C LEU A 44 6.86 -10.70 -10.95
N GLY A 45 6.65 -10.74 -12.27
CA GLY A 45 7.48 -10.00 -13.23
C GLY A 45 7.41 -8.47 -13.09
N ASN A 46 6.33 -7.95 -12.49
CA ASN A 46 6.30 -6.58 -11.94
C ASN A 46 5.24 -6.50 -10.82
N TYR A 47 5.26 -5.42 -10.05
CA TYR A 47 4.35 -5.23 -8.92
C TYR A 47 3.51 -3.97 -9.10
N SER A 48 3.01 -3.71 -10.31
CA SER A 48 1.99 -2.67 -10.47
C SER A 48 0.71 -3.06 -9.71
N LEU A 49 -0.05 -2.08 -9.23
CA LEU A 49 -1.28 -2.32 -8.47
C LEU A 49 -2.21 -3.28 -9.22
N GLY A 50 -2.45 -3.03 -10.51
CA GLY A 50 -3.31 -3.91 -11.32
C GLY A 50 -2.77 -5.34 -11.47
N ARG A 51 -1.44 -5.55 -11.47
CA ARG A 51 -0.87 -6.91 -11.52
C ARG A 51 -1.01 -7.62 -10.18
N VAL A 52 -0.75 -6.93 -9.08
CA VAL A 52 -0.91 -7.49 -7.72
C VAL A 52 -2.38 -7.77 -7.42
N ALA A 53 -3.27 -6.82 -7.72
CA ALA A 53 -4.71 -6.97 -7.58
C ALA A 53 -5.22 -8.19 -8.36
N ARG A 54 -4.85 -8.32 -9.65
CA ARG A 54 -5.19 -9.50 -10.45
C ARG A 54 -4.66 -10.80 -9.87
N ARG A 55 -3.42 -10.81 -9.37
CA ARG A 55 -2.81 -12.00 -8.75
C ARG A 55 -3.57 -12.45 -7.50
N LEU A 56 -4.16 -11.50 -6.77
CA LEU A 56 -4.92 -11.72 -5.55
C LEU A 56 -6.43 -11.84 -5.77
N GLY A 57 -6.92 -11.74 -7.01
CA GLY A 57 -8.36 -11.79 -7.32
C GLY A 57 -9.13 -10.53 -6.90
N VAL A 58 -8.45 -9.41 -6.72
CA VAL A 58 -9.06 -8.11 -6.38
C VAL A 58 -9.44 -7.38 -7.66
N GLU A 59 -10.67 -6.85 -7.70
CA GLU A 59 -11.14 -6.04 -8.82
C GLU A 59 -10.38 -4.70 -8.87
N HIS A 60 -9.95 -4.31 -10.08
CA HIS A 60 -9.31 -3.02 -10.33
C HIS A 60 -10.03 -2.30 -11.46
N SER A 61 -11.08 -1.56 -11.11
CA SER A 61 -11.85 -0.75 -12.06
C SER A 61 -11.11 0.53 -12.43
N GLN A 62 -11.13 0.87 -13.72
CA GLN A 62 -10.50 2.08 -14.26
C GLN A 62 -11.50 3.23 -14.49
N ALA A 63 -12.80 3.01 -14.24
CA ALA A 63 -13.86 3.99 -14.51
C ALA A 63 -13.68 5.28 -13.69
N HIS A 64 -13.18 5.16 -12.46
CA HIS A 64 -12.78 6.27 -11.60
C HIS A 64 -11.38 6.02 -11.08
N ARG A 65 -10.36 6.22 -11.93
CA ARG A 65 -8.97 5.80 -11.65
C ARG A 65 -8.52 5.99 -10.20
N ALA A 66 -8.66 7.19 -9.63
CA ALA A 66 -8.25 7.45 -8.24
C ALA A 66 -9.04 6.63 -7.20
N MET A 67 -10.37 6.58 -7.31
CA MET A 67 -11.20 5.77 -6.40
C MET A 67 -11.00 4.27 -6.63
N GLY A 68 -10.78 3.86 -7.87
CA GLY A 68 -10.45 2.49 -8.26
C GLY A 68 -9.11 2.04 -7.69
N ASP A 69 -8.10 2.90 -7.74
CA ASP A 69 -6.78 2.65 -7.16
C ASP A 69 -6.86 2.54 -5.63
N VAL A 70 -7.62 3.41 -4.95
CA VAL A 70 -7.83 3.33 -3.50
C VAL A 70 -8.55 2.04 -3.12
N SER A 71 -9.62 1.69 -3.84
CA SER A 71 -10.41 0.48 -3.58
C SER A 71 -9.58 -0.80 -3.79
N ALA A 72 -8.84 -0.86 -4.90
CA ALA A 72 -7.94 -1.97 -5.18
C ALA A 72 -6.80 -2.06 -4.15
N THR A 73 -6.23 -0.93 -3.73
CA THR A 73 -5.19 -0.87 -2.70
C THR A 73 -5.70 -1.40 -1.37
N ALA A 74 -6.91 -1.01 -0.95
CA ALA A 74 -7.52 -1.51 0.27
C ALA A 74 -7.76 -3.03 0.21
N GLY A 75 -8.32 -3.54 -0.90
CA GLY A 75 -8.54 -4.97 -1.09
C GLY A 75 -7.24 -5.78 -1.08
N VAL A 76 -6.22 -5.31 -1.79
CA VAL A 76 -4.88 -5.91 -1.79
C VAL A 76 -4.29 -5.90 -0.38
N PHE A 77 -4.36 -4.77 0.32
CA PHE A 77 -3.80 -4.63 1.66
C PHE A 77 -4.44 -5.62 2.64
N LEU A 78 -5.76 -5.79 2.63
CA LEU A 78 -6.45 -6.72 3.53
C LEU A 78 -5.98 -8.17 3.32
N LEU A 79 -5.88 -8.61 2.06
CA LEU A 79 -5.41 -9.97 1.77
C LEU A 79 -3.95 -10.18 2.18
N LEU A 80 -3.08 -9.19 1.93
CA LEU A 80 -1.68 -9.26 2.37
C LEU A 80 -1.57 -9.19 3.90
N LEU A 81 -2.47 -8.47 4.57
CA LEU A 81 -2.54 -8.38 6.02
C LEU A 81 -2.89 -9.75 6.63
N ASP A 82 -3.83 -10.47 6.03
CA ASP A 82 -4.17 -11.82 6.48
C ASP A 82 -3.01 -12.80 6.25
N MET A 83 -2.25 -12.66 5.16
CA MET A 83 -1.03 -13.46 4.94
C MET A 83 0.04 -13.22 6.01
N VAL A 84 0.26 -11.99 6.48
CA VAL A 84 1.24 -11.72 7.55
C VAL A 84 0.73 -12.13 8.92
N ARG A 85 -0.58 -12.00 9.19
CA ARG A 85 -1.21 -12.53 10.40
C ARG A 85 -1.04 -14.04 10.52
N GLY A 86 -1.17 -14.77 9.40
CA GLY A 86 -0.87 -16.21 9.33
C GLY A 86 0.59 -16.56 9.64
N ARG A 87 1.50 -15.57 9.66
CA ARG A 87 2.92 -15.71 10.06
C ARG A 87 3.19 -15.21 11.49
N GLY A 88 2.15 -14.91 12.26
CA GLY A 88 2.28 -14.41 13.64
C GLY A 88 2.55 -12.91 13.75
N ILE A 89 2.49 -12.15 12.66
CA ILE A 89 2.66 -10.70 12.66
C ILE A 89 1.30 -10.04 12.93
N ASN A 90 1.10 -9.55 14.16
CA ASN A 90 -0.19 -9.08 14.65
C ASN A 90 -0.19 -7.60 15.09
N THR A 91 0.97 -6.96 15.08
CA THR A 91 1.12 -5.54 15.46
C THR A 91 1.74 -4.74 14.33
N LEU A 92 1.49 -3.43 14.34
CA LEU A 92 2.12 -2.50 13.39
C LEU A 92 3.65 -2.55 13.48
N GLY A 93 4.22 -2.58 14.70
CA GLY A 93 5.67 -2.65 14.89
C GLY A 93 6.29 -3.92 14.29
N GLN A 94 5.65 -5.07 14.47
CA GLN A 94 6.09 -6.33 13.85
C GLN A 94 5.99 -6.27 12.32
N LEU A 95 4.95 -5.63 11.78
CA LEU A 95 4.80 -5.45 10.34
C LEU A 95 5.92 -4.57 9.77
N LEU A 96 6.18 -3.42 10.39
CA LEU A 96 7.27 -2.53 9.98
C LEU A 96 8.63 -3.23 10.04
N GLY A 97 8.91 -3.94 11.14
CA GLY A 97 10.12 -4.75 11.29
C GLY A 97 10.22 -5.87 10.23
N PHE A 98 9.11 -6.52 9.88
CA PHE A 98 9.07 -7.52 8.82
C PHE A 98 9.39 -6.92 7.44
N LEU A 99 8.92 -5.70 7.18
CA LEU A 99 9.18 -4.96 5.94
C LEU A 99 10.58 -4.34 5.88
N GLY A 100 11.30 -4.29 7.01
CA GLY A 100 12.62 -3.65 7.12
C GLY A 100 12.53 -2.13 7.08
N SER A 101 11.44 -1.56 7.61
CA SER A 101 11.11 -0.12 7.64
C SER A 101 11.15 0.42 9.06
#